data_AF-A0A2I1C5N0-F1
#
_entry.id   AF-A0A2I1C5N0-F1
#
_cell.length_a   1.000
_cell.length_b   1.000
_cell.length_c   1.000
_cell.angle_alpha   90.00
_cell.angle_beta   90.00
_cell.angle_gamma   90.00
#
_symmetry.space_group_name_H-M   'P 1'
#
loop_
_entity.id
_entity.type
_entity.pdbx_description
1 polymer ?
#
loop_
_entity_poly.entity_id
_entity_poly.type
_entity_poly.pdbx_seq_one_letter_code
_entity_poly.pdbx_strand_id
1 'polypeptide(L)'
;MRQRDIIPRIDTCSTNLPTLIDAGTVGWVGKVGEGYCFTSYTYFDKSGGTPHAIIQLEVQYCANDTGLTHGEVCGLISNMCQWYSLREFQHHAMCPMLVVSFICPKDARIIQAHHDGEKLVLQYSPLMSFENKETAPTSLFVRYLASMPIGLTSNTLCIR
;
A
#
# COMPACT_ATOMS: atom_id res chain seq x y z
N MET A 1 36.35 -39.69 -5.42
CA MET A 1 35.84 -38.54 -4.65
C MET A 1 35.31 -37.50 -5.64
N ARG A 2 33.99 -37.43 -5.84
CA ARG A 2 33.35 -36.33 -6.58
C ARG A 2 32.03 -36.00 -5.88
N GLN A 3 32.01 -34.79 -5.37
CA GLN A 3 30.98 -34.17 -4.55
C GLN A 3 29.73 -33.94 -5.41
N ARG A 4 28.56 -34.30 -4.90
CA ARG A 4 27.27 -33.99 -5.52
C ARG A 4 26.95 -32.55 -5.12
N ASP A 5 27.06 -31.64 -6.07
CA ASP A 5 26.71 -30.24 -5.86
C ASP A 5 25.20 -30.08 -5.74
N ILE A 6 24.83 -29.41 -4.66
CA ILE A 6 23.48 -29.01 -4.25
C ILE A 6 23.01 -27.94 -5.24
N ILE A 7 21.83 -28.15 -5.81
CA ILE A 7 21.14 -27.19 -6.69
C ILE A 7 20.86 -25.91 -5.88
N PRO A 8 21.32 -24.71 -6.29
CA PRO A 8 20.93 -23.49 -5.62
C PRO A 8 19.47 -23.13 -5.94
N ARG A 9 18.76 -22.83 -4.86
CA ARG A 9 17.40 -22.31 -4.78
C ARG A 9 17.29 -21.04 -5.64
N ILE A 10 16.32 -20.99 -6.53
CA ILE A 10 16.06 -19.84 -7.39
C ILE A 10 15.60 -18.67 -6.52
N ASP A 11 16.44 -17.64 -6.40
CA ASP A 11 16.12 -16.36 -5.77
C ASP A 11 15.11 -15.59 -6.63
N THR A 12 13.83 -15.60 -6.26
CA THR A 12 12.77 -14.88 -6.97
C THR A 12 12.73 -13.38 -6.69
N CYS A 13 13.81 -12.77 -6.19
CA CYS A 13 13.85 -11.33 -5.88
C CYS A 13 14.45 -10.48 -7.01
N SER A 14 14.80 -11.08 -8.15
CA SER A 14 15.26 -10.37 -9.35
C SER A 14 14.44 -10.80 -10.55
N THR A 15 13.30 -10.16 -10.75
CA THR A 15 12.68 -10.12 -12.07
C THR A 15 12.62 -8.67 -12.49
N ASN A 16 13.41 -8.36 -13.52
CA ASN A 16 13.38 -7.13 -14.31
C ASN A 16 11.93 -6.63 -14.46
N LEU A 17 11.59 -5.50 -13.84
CA LEU A 17 10.32 -4.83 -14.09
C LEU A 17 10.41 -4.19 -15.48
N PRO A 18 9.62 -4.61 -16.49
CA PRO A 18 9.43 -3.81 -17.68
C PRO A 18 8.61 -2.59 -17.29
N THR A 19 9.05 -1.41 -17.75
CA THR A 19 8.29 -0.16 -17.73
C THR A 19 6.95 -0.37 -18.46
N LEU A 20 5.91 -0.76 -17.73
CA LEU A 20 4.53 -0.66 -18.20
C LEU A 20 4.02 0.75 -17.89
N ILE A 21 4.54 1.69 -18.67
CA ILE A 21 3.97 3.03 -18.82
C ILE A 21 2.98 2.93 -19.98
N ASP A 22 1.77 2.42 -19.73
CA ASP A 22 0.60 2.83 -20.48
C ASP A 22 -0.71 2.48 -19.75
N ALA A 23 -1.72 3.35 -19.91
CA ALA A 23 -3.06 3.32 -19.31
C ALA A 23 -3.18 3.66 -17.81
N GLY A 24 -2.96 4.94 -17.46
CA GLY A 24 -3.77 5.64 -16.44
C GLY A 24 -3.64 5.23 -14.96
N THR A 25 -2.65 4.43 -14.60
CA THR A 25 -2.33 4.11 -13.20
C THR A 25 -0.87 4.46 -12.93
N VAL A 26 -0.60 5.67 -12.47
CA VAL A 26 0.75 6.09 -12.07
C VAL A 26 1.01 5.52 -10.67
N GLY A 27 1.46 4.27 -10.60
CA GLY A 27 1.97 3.70 -9.36
C GLY A 27 3.34 4.29 -9.04
N TRP A 28 3.51 4.88 -7.86
CA TRP A 28 4.83 5.33 -7.41
C TRP A 28 5.77 4.13 -7.29
N VAL A 29 6.99 4.24 -7.83
CA VAL A 29 8.08 3.27 -7.67
C VAL A 29 9.28 4.03 -7.13
N GLY A 30 9.81 3.61 -5.99
CA GLY A 30 10.98 4.26 -5.41
C GLY A 30 11.90 3.30 -4.68
N LYS A 31 13.20 3.59 -4.71
CA LYS A 31 14.17 2.95 -3.82
C LYS A 31 14.00 3.54 -2.43
N VAL A 32 13.79 2.68 -1.44
CA VAL A 32 13.56 3.05 -0.06
C VAL A 32 14.52 2.26 0.83
N GLY A 33 15.59 2.91 1.28
CA GLY A 33 16.67 2.23 1.99
C GLY A 33 17.37 1.20 1.09
N GLU A 34 17.42 -0.04 1.55
CA GLU A 34 18.06 -1.16 0.82
C GLU A 34 17.14 -1.87 -0.17
N GLY A 35 15.83 -1.60 -0.16
CA GLY A 35 14.85 -2.25 -1.04
C GLY A 35 14.07 -1.27 -1.90
N TYR A 36 13.12 -1.82 -2.65
CA TYR A 36 12.17 -1.05 -3.46
C TYR A 36 10.79 -1.09 -2.82
N CYS A 37 10.04 -0.01 -3.00
CA CYS A 37 8.62 0.02 -2.70
C CYS A 37 7.89 0.53 -3.93
N PHE A 38 6.78 -0.10 -4.28
CA PHE A 38 5.92 0.40 -5.34
C PHE A 38 4.45 0.21 -5.07
N THR A 39 3.66 1.07 -5.68
CA THR A 39 2.20 0.97 -5.68
C THR A 39 1.76 0.14 -6.88
N SER A 40 1.24 -1.06 -6.65
CA SER A 40 0.77 -1.93 -7.73
C SER A 40 -0.71 -1.77 -8.05
N TYR A 41 -1.49 -1.17 -7.15
CA TYR A 41 -2.90 -0.87 -7.38
C TYR A 41 -3.35 0.37 -6.60
N THR A 42 -4.17 1.19 -7.24
CA THR A 42 -4.85 2.31 -6.60
C THR A 42 -6.28 2.39 -7.11
N TYR A 43 -7.23 2.42 -6.18
CA TYR A 43 -8.63 2.72 -6.42
C TYR A 43 -9.01 4.02 -5.72
N PHE A 44 -9.71 4.88 -6.44
CA PHE A 44 -10.42 6.03 -5.91
C PHE A 44 -11.60 6.35 -6.83
N ASP A 45 -12.60 7.06 -6.31
CA ASP A 45 -13.75 7.50 -7.09
C ASP A 45 -13.35 8.64 -8.04
N LYS A 46 -13.28 8.32 -9.34
CA LYS A 46 -12.90 9.28 -10.39
C LYS A 46 -13.88 10.45 -10.54
N SER A 47 -15.11 10.33 -10.05
CA SER A 47 -16.05 11.46 -10.04
C SER A 47 -15.72 12.49 -8.95
N GLY A 48 -14.87 12.13 -7.98
CA GLY A 48 -14.62 12.92 -6.79
C GLY A 48 -15.79 12.92 -5.80
N GLY A 49 -16.78 12.03 -5.94
CA GLY A 49 -17.91 11.96 -5.01
C GLY A 49 -17.53 11.41 -3.63
N THR A 50 -16.50 10.57 -3.56
CA THR A 50 -15.95 10.03 -2.30
C THR A 50 -14.43 10.22 -2.24
N PRO A 51 -13.87 10.68 -1.11
CA PRO A 51 -12.44 11.01 -1.04
C PRO A 51 -11.53 9.84 -0.68
N HIS A 52 -12.10 8.64 -0.55
CA HIS A 52 -11.38 7.50 -0.04
C HIS A 52 -10.55 6.86 -1.14
N ALA A 53 -9.36 6.39 -0.78
CA ALA A 53 -8.53 5.58 -1.67
C ALA A 53 -8.25 4.19 -1.08
N ILE A 54 -8.19 3.18 -1.93
CA ILE A 54 -7.69 1.84 -1.60
C ILE A 54 -6.42 1.62 -2.38
N ILE A 55 -5.34 1.25 -1.71
CA ILE A 55 -3.99 1.19 -2.28
C ILE A 55 -3.41 -0.19 -1.98
N GLN A 56 -2.77 -0.80 -2.96
CA GLN A 56 -1.89 -1.94 -2.77
C GLN A 56 -0.44 -1.50 -2.88
N LEU A 57 0.33 -1.72 -1.82
CA LEU A 57 1.77 -1.48 -1.79
C LEU A 57 2.52 -2.81 -1.78
N GLU A 58 3.63 -2.85 -2.52
CA GLU A 58 4.59 -3.94 -2.49
C GLU A 58 5.92 -3.41 -1.96
N VAL A 59 6.39 -3.99 -0.85
CA VAL A 59 7.61 -3.58 -0.14
C VAL A 59 8.62 -4.73 -0.22
N GLN A 60 9.68 -4.52 -1.00
CA GLN A 60 10.67 -5.54 -1.32
C GLN A 60 11.82 -5.60 -0.32
N TYR A 61 11.51 -5.59 0.97
CA TYR A 61 12.48 -5.85 2.05
C TYR A 61 11.76 -6.27 3.33
N CYS A 62 12.50 -6.89 4.25
CA CYS A 62 11.93 -7.48 5.48
C CYS A 62 11.34 -6.40 6.39
N ALA A 63 10.10 -6.59 6.82
CA ALA A 63 9.52 -5.85 7.94
C ALA A 63 9.76 -6.57 9.27
N ASN A 64 9.43 -5.88 10.35
CA ASN A 64 9.24 -6.47 11.66
C ASN A 64 7.91 -5.98 12.24
N ASP A 65 7.45 -6.62 13.32
CA ASP A 65 6.16 -6.31 13.94
C ASP A 65 6.23 -5.12 14.89
N THR A 66 7.39 -4.48 15.02
CA THR A 66 7.59 -3.37 15.97
C THR A 66 7.08 -2.04 15.45
N GLY A 67 6.79 -1.93 14.15
CA GLY A 67 6.31 -0.70 13.53
C GLY A 67 6.02 -0.84 12.04
N LEU A 68 5.75 0.29 11.40
CA LEU A 68 5.69 0.39 9.94
C LEU A 68 7.10 0.57 9.38
N THR A 69 7.35 -0.03 8.23
CA THR A 69 8.56 0.18 7.45
C THR A 69 8.59 1.58 6.85
N HIS A 70 9.79 2.07 6.55
CA HIS A 70 9.95 3.33 5.83
C HIS A 70 9.24 3.31 4.46
N GLY A 71 9.09 2.13 3.84
CA GLY A 71 8.46 1.90 2.53
C GLY A 71 6.95 2.01 2.61
N GLU A 72 6.34 1.40 3.61
CA GLU A 72 4.91 1.58 3.91
C GLU A 72 4.58 3.06 4.09
N VAL A 73 5.37 3.77 4.92
CA VAL A 73 5.14 5.18 5.20
C VAL A 73 5.39 6.06 3.97
N CYS A 74 6.50 5.87 3.26
CA CYS A 74 6.82 6.64 2.05
C CYS A 74 5.81 6.39 0.93
N GLY A 75 5.43 5.14 0.69
CA GLY A 75 4.45 4.77 -0.34
C GLY A 75 3.08 5.37 -0.04
N LEU A 76 2.64 5.30 1.21
CA LEU A 76 1.39 5.92 1.67
C LEU A 76 1.41 7.44 1.51
N ILE A 77 2.45 8.12 2.01
CA ILE A 77 2.55 9.58 1.92
C ILE A 77 2.60 10.03 0.45
N SER A 78 3.33 9.30 -0.39
CA SER A 78 3.43 9.60 -1.83
C SER A 78 2.08 9.49 -2.53
N ASN A 79 1.29 8.45 -2.24
CA ASN A 79 -0.08 8.34 -2.74
C ASN A 79 -0.97 9.46 -2.18
N MET A 80 -0.80 9.86 -0.91
CA MET A 80 -1.56 10.96 -0.33
C MET A 80 -1.25 12.30 -0.99
N CYS A 81 0.02 12.60 -1.24
CA CYS A 81 0.43 13.79 -2.00
C CYS A 81 -0.14 13.78 -3.42
N GLN A 82 -0.11 12.62 -4.10
CA GLN A 82 -0.72 12.47 -5.42
C GLN A 82 -2.22 12.73 -5.36
N TRP A 83 -2.93 12.16 -4.39
CA TRP A 83 -4.35 12.39 -4.20
C TRP A 83 -4.67 13.88 -4.01
N TYR A 84 -3.92 14.60 -3.17
CA TYR A 84 -4.11 16.05 -2.96
C TYR A 84 -3.79 16.90 -4.20
N SER A 85 -3.04 16.37 -5.16
CA SER A 85 -2.75 17.06 -6.42
C SER A 85 -3.89 16.96 -7.45
N LEU A 86 -4.82 16.02 -7.27
CA LEU A 86 -5.94 15.78 -8.18
C LEU A 86 -7.04 16.83 -7.99
N ARG A 87 -7.54 17.37 -9.10
CA ARG A 87 -8.51 18.47 -9.11
C ARG A 87 -9.87 18.03 -8.58
N GLU A 88 -10.24 16.80 -8.88
CA GLU A 88 -11.48 16.13 -8.49
C GLU A 88 -11.66 16.14 -6.97
N PHE A 89 -10.57 16.14 -6.21
CA PHE A 89 -10.59 16.03 -4.76
C PHE A 89 -10.29 17.33 -4.01
N GLN A 90 -10.09 18.46 -4.70
CA GLN A 90 -9.75 19.76 -4.08
C GLN A 90 -10.79 20.27 -3.08
N HIS A 91 -12.03 19.82 -3.19
CA HIS A 91 -13.14 20.22 -2.32
C HIS A 91 -13.22 19.38 -1.03
N HIS A 92 -12.42 18.33 -0.90
CA HIS A 92 -12.34 17.52 0.29
C HIS A 92 -11.15 17.92 1.16
N ALA A 93 -11.40 18.06 2.46
CA ALA A 93 -10.36 18.41 3.42
C ALA A 93 -9.43 17.24 3.79
N MET A 94 -9.91 16.00 3.62
CA MET A 94 -9.25 14.80 4.13
C MET A 94 -9.20 13.72 3.06
N CYS A 95 -8.10 12.99 3.03
CA CYS A 95 -7.91 11.79 2.22
C CYS A 95 -7.78 10.55 3.11
N PRO A 96 -8.89 9.83 3.39
CA PRO A 96 -8.79 8.55 4.05
C PRO A 96 -8.25 7.49 3.07
N MET A 97 -7.23 6.76 3.49
CA MET A 97 -6.58 5.72 2.71
C MET A 97 -6.63 4.39 3.45
N LEU A 98 -7.07 3.36 2.72
CA LEU A 98 -6.90 1.96 3.10
C LEU A 98 -5.74 1.40 2.28
N VAL A 99 -4.67 0.99 2.94
CA VAL A 99 -3.50 0.42 2.29
C VAL A 99 -3.38 -1.06 2.65
N VAL A 100 -3.25 -1.89 1.64
CA VAL A 100 -2.86 -3.28 1.77
C VAL A 100 -1.39 -3.38 1.40
N SER A 101 -0.53 -3.56 2.40
CA SER A 101 0.92 -3.67 2.20
C SER A 101 1.33 -5.13 2.17
N PHE A 102 1.80 -5.58 1.01
CA PHE A 102 2.51 -6.85 0.84
C PHE A 102 4.00 -6.62 1.00
N ILE A 103 4.62 -7.42 1.87
CA ILE A 103 5.99 -7.24 2.33
C ILE A 103 6.76 -8.53 2.06
N CYS A 104 7.95 -8.40 1.48
CA CYS A 104 8.81 -9.55 1.25
C CYS A 104 9.27 -10.19 2.58
N PRO A 105 9.34 -11.54 2.64
CA PRO A 105 9.10 -12.46 1.52
C PRO A 105 7.62 -12.83 1.30
N LYS A 106 6.82 -13.00 2.35
CA LYS A 106 5.44 -13.49 2.27
C LYS A 106 4.60 -13.00 3.44
N ASP A 107 4.72 -11.73 3.77
CA ASP A 107 3.94 -11.13 4.85
C ASP A 107 3.08 -10.00 4.32
N ALA A 108 2.00 -9.66 5.02
CA ALA A 108 1.21 -8.50 4.67
C ALA A 108 0.50 -7.91 5.88
N ARG A 109 0.13 -6.64 5.79
CA ARG A 109 -0.74 -5.98 6.77
C ARG A 109 -1.66 -4.97 6.11
N ILE A 110 -2.71 -4.62 6.85
CA ILE A 110 -3.68 -3.61 6.46
C ILE A 110 -3.37 -2.35 7.27
N ILE A 111 -3.29 -1.20 6.59
CA ILE A 111 -3.06 0.11 7.19
C ILE A 111 -4.25 0.99 6.85
N GLN A 112 -4.79 1.69 7.84
CA GLN A 112 -5.77 2.74 7.66
C GLN A 112 -5.12 4.06 8.04
N ALA A 113 -5.29 5.05 7.17
CA ALA A 113 -4.64 6.34 7.33
C ALA A 113 -5.55 7.49 6.95
N HIS A 114 -5.40 8.62 7.63
CA HIS A 114 -5.94 9.89 7.18
C HIS A 114 -5.12 11.02 7.78
N HIS A 115 -5.14 12.17 7.12
CA HIS A 115 -4.60 13.41 7.67
C HIS A 115 -5.73 14.22 8.29
N ASP A 116 -5.57 14.68 9.54
CA ASP A 116 -6.59 15.46 10.26
C ASP A 116 -6.41 16.99 10.12
N GLY A 117 -5.39 17.42 9.38
CA GLY A 117 -5.01 18.82 9.19
C GLY A 117 -3.79 19.23 10.03
N GLU A 118 -3.46 18.48 11.07
CA GLU A 118 -2.31 18.71 11.93
C GLU A 118 -1.29 17.56 11.83
N LYS A 119 -1.79 16.32 11.80
CA LYS A 119 -0.98 15.11 11.81
C LYS A 119 -1.56 14.02 10.91
N LEU A 120 -0.67 13.10 10.53
CA LEU A 120 -1.03 11.85 9.90
C LEU A 120 -1.41 10.84 10.99
N VAL A 121 -2.67 10.40 10.98
CA VAL A 121 -3.17 9.34 11.86
C VAL A 121 -3.04 8.00 11.14
N LEU A 122 -2.37 7.04 11.79
CA LEU A 122 -2.10 5.71 11.26
C LEU A 122 -2.62 4.65 12.23
N GLN A 123 -3.33 3.67 11.69
CA GLN A 123 -3.70 2.44 12.36
C GLN A 123 -3.31 1.29 11.45
N TYR A 124 -2.80 0.19 12.02
CA TYR A 124 -2.40 -0.96 11.22
C TYR A 124 -2.65 -2.26 11.97
N SER A 125 -2.93 -3.31 11.21
CA SER A 125 -3.00 -4.67 11.73
C SER A 125 -1.61 -5.19 12.08
N PRO A 126 -1.50 -6.26 12.89
CA PRO A 126 -0.28 -7.06 12.95
C PRO A 126 0.16 -7.51 11.56
N LEU A 127 1.44 -7.87 11.44
CA LEU A 127 1.94 -8.54 10.24
C LEU A 127 1.38 -9.95 10.19
N MET A 128 0.84 -10.33 9.05
CA MET A 128 0.23 -11.63 8.85
C MET A 128 0.97 -12.40 7.77
N SER A 129 1.31 -13.65 8.08
CA SER A 129 2.06 -14.50 7.17
C SER A 129 1.18 -15.17 6.11
N PHE A 130 1.72 -15.21 4.90
CA PHE A 130 1.23 -15.92 3.72
C PHE A 130 2.16 -17.10 3.34
N GLU A 131 3.08 -17.50 4.23
CA GLU A 131 3.97 -18.64 3.98
C GLU A 131 3.20 -19.94 3.76
N ASN A 132 2.19 -20.20 4.60
CA ASN A 132 1.30 -21.34 4.49
C ASN A 132 -0.04 -20.92 3.86
N LYS A 133 -0.34 -21.46 2.66
CA LYS A 133 -1.56 -21.17 1.91
C LYS A 133 -2.85 -21.57 2.63
N GLU A 134 -2.80 -22.59 3.48
CA GLU A 134 -3.98 -23.09 4.20
C GLU A 134 -4.41 -22.17 5.34
N THR A 135 -3.45 -21.48 5.96
CA THR A 135 -3.68 -20.58 7.09
C THR A 135 -3.59 -19.11 6.72
N ALA A 136 -3.14 -18.80 5.50
CA ALA A 136 -3.00 -17.43 5.01
C ALA A 136 -4.36 -16.71 5.06
N PRO A 137 -4.43 -15.47 5.59
CA PRO A 137 -5.67 -14.71 5.68
C PRO A 137 -6.11 -14.11 4.33
N THR A 138 -5.92 -14.83 3.23
CA THR A 138 -6.19 -14.37 1.86
C THR A 138 -7.60 -13.78 1.71
N SER A 139 -8.61 -14.43 2.29
CA SER A 139 -10.01 -13.95 2.21
C SER A 139 -10.20 -12.59 2.90
N LEU A 140 -9.45 -12.31 3.96
CA LEU A 140 -9.48 -11.02 4.64
C LEU A 140 -8.93 -9.93 3.72
N PHE A 141 -7.73 -10.15 3.18
CA PHE A 141 -7.05 -9.17 2.33
C PHE A 141 -7.81 -8.89 1.02
N VAL A 142 -8.35 -9.93 0.38
CA VAL A 142 -9.20 -9.77 -0.81
C VAL A 142 -10.45 -8.95 -0.50
N ARG A 143 -11.10 -9.15 0.66
CA ARG A 143 -12.26 -8.34 1.05
C ARG A 143 -11.92 -6.87 1.22
N TYR A 144 -10.76 -6.54 1.78
CA TYR A 144 -10.34 -5.14 1.92
C TYR A 144 -9.99 -4.51 0.56
N LEU A 145 -9.27 -5.22 -0.32
CA LEU A 145 -8.99 -4.76 -1.68
C LEU A 145 -10.24 -4.57 -2.54
N ALA A 146 -11.24 -5.46 -2.39
CA ALA A 146 -12.50 -5.41 -3.11
C ALA A 146 -13.59 -4.61 -2.37
N SER A 147 -13.25 -3.94 -1.27
CA SER A 147 -14.22 -3.15 -0.51
C SER A 147 -14.62 -1.90 -1.29
N MET A 148 -15.82 -1.39 -1.01
CA MET A 148 -16.27 -0.10 -1.49
C MET A 148 -16.11 0.92 -0.37
N PRO A 149 -15.58 2.12 -0.64
CA PRO A 149 -15.55 3.14 0.36
C PRO A 149 -16.95 3.54 0.84
N ILE A 150 -17.08 3.74 2.15
CA ILE A 150 -18.30 4.19 2.79
C ILE A 150 -17.98 5.41 3.66
N GLY A 151 -18.85 6.43 3.64
CA GLY A 151 -18.75 7.59 4.52
C GLY A 151 -18.87 8.94 3.81
N LEU A 152 -19.46 9.90 4.52
CA LEU A 152 -19.49 11.32 4.14
C LEU A 152 -18.29 12.02 4.78
N THR A 153 -17.51 12.76 4.00
CA THR A 153 -16.45 13.66 4.52
C THR A 153 -16.91 15.11 4.57
N SER A 154 -18.23 15.34 4.67
CA SER A 154 -18.79 16.65 4.94
C SER A 154 -18.34 17.11 6.33
N ASN A 155 -17.18 17.77 6.39
CA ASN A 155 -16.78 18.52 7.55
C ASN A 155 -17.78 19.67 7.73
N THR A 156 -18.62 19.59 8.75
CA THR A 156 -19.27 20.78 9.33
C THR A 156 -18.30 21.60 10.19
N LEU A 157 -16.99 21.32 10.17
CA LEU A 157 -16.03 21.95 11.07
C LEU A 157 -14.67 22.20 10.40
N CYS A 158 -14.60 23.26 9.58
CA CYS A 158 -13.39 24.07 9.45
C CYS A 158 -13.76 25.56 9.48
N ILE A 159 -14.37 25.98 10.58
CA ILE A 159 -14.25 27.35 11.08
C ILE A 159 -13.31 27.26 12.28
N ARG A 160 -12.05 27.65 12.08
CA ARG A 160 -11.23 28.29 13.11
C ARG A 160 -10.33 29.31 12.43
#